data_AF-A0A2H9N842-F1
#
_entry.id   AF-A0A2H9N842-F1
#
_cell.length_a   1.000
_cell.length_b   1.000
_cell.length_c   1.000
_cell.angle_alpha   90.00
_cell.angle_beta   90.00
_cell.angle_gamma   90.00
#
_symmetry.space_group_name_H-M   'P 1'
#
loop_
_entity.id
_entity.type
_entity.pdbx_description
1 polymer ?
#
loop_
_entity_poly.entity_id
_entity_poly.type
_entity_poly.pdbx_seq_one_letter_code
_entity_poly.pdbx_strand_id
1 'polypeptide(L)'
;MSEQKKWAKKLSSECGLSSTFIEHALEELSESCYGDSLTAKNIIEELTLSCHMNQDELHKFISEVSKNCPIDAKKLQKEVAKAEGNKSAAIQAINRSSL
;
A
#
# COMPACT_ATOMS: atom_id res chain seq x y z
N MET A 1 -12.82 -15.07 12.25
CA MET A 1 -12.11 -13.84 11.82
C MET A 1 -11.24 -14.21 10.64
N SER A 2 -11.42 -13.58 9.48
CA SER A 2 -10.60 -13.84 8.28
C SER A 2 -9.14 -13.46 8.51
N GLU A 3 -8.22 -14.02 7.72
CA GLU A 3 -6.78 -13.72 7.81
C GLU A 3 -6.48 -12.24 7.54
N GLN A 4 -7.19 -11.62 6.59
CA GLN A 4 -7.13 -10.17 6.33
C GLN A 4 -7.50 -9.35 7.57
N LYS A 5 -8.57 -9.70 8.28
CA LYS A 5 -8.99 -8.99 9.50
C LYS A 5 -7.97 -9.12 10.63
N LYS A 6 -7.31 -10.28 10.74
CA LYS A 6 -6.23 -10.49 11.73
C LYS A 6 -5.00 -9.65 11.39
N TRP A 7 -4.64 -9.62 10.10
CA TRP A 7 -3.54 -8.82 9.58
C TRP A 7 -3.78 -7.31 9.78
N ALA A 8 -4.94 -6.80 9.37
CA ALA A 8 -5.30 -5.39 9.52
C ALA A 8 -5.30 -4.95 10.99
N LYS A 9 -5.79 -5.80 11.91
CA LYS A 9 -5.70 -5.54 13.35
C LYS A 9 -4.27 -5.49 13.87
N LYS A 10 -3.40 -6.38 13.40
CA LYS A 10 -1.99 -6.38 13.79
C LYS A 10 -1.31 -5.08 13.37
N LEU A 11 -1.44 -4.73 12.09
CA LEU A 11 -0.85 -3.52 11.53
C LEU A 11 -1.43 -2.24 12.15
N SER A 12 -2.74 -2.25 12.45
CA SER A 12 -3.43 -1.19 13.19
C SER A 12 -2.82 -0.96 14.58
N SER A 13 -2.55 -2.04 15.32
CA SER A 13 -1.95 -1.95 16.65
C SER A 13 -0.48 -1.53 16.61
N GLU A 14 0.25 -1.89 15.55
CA GLU A 14 1.67 -1.56 15.40
C GLU A 14 1.89 -0.11 14.98
N CYS A 15 1.05 0.41 14.08
CA CYS A 15 1.25 1.73 13.45
C CYS A 15 0.16 2.77 13.74
N GLY A 16 -0.81 2.47 14.60
CA GLY A 16 -1.87 3.43 14.95
C GLY A 16 -2.84 3.76 13.80
N LEU A 17 -2.82 2.98 12.72
CA LEU A 17 -3.77 3.08 11.62
C LEU A 17 -5.09 2.41 12.02
N SER A 18 -6.23 2.84 11.48
CA SER A 18 -7.48 2.13 11.75
C SER A 18 -7.52 0.80 10.97
N SER A 19 -7.95 -0.29 11.63
CA SER A 19 -8.02 -1.60 10.97
C SER A 19 -8.99 -1.61 9.79
N THR A 20 -10.09 -0.86 9.90
CA THR A 20 -11.07 -0.67 8.83
C THR A 20 -10.46 0.04 7.63
N PHE A 21 -9.60 1.04 7.85
CA PHE A 21 -8.88 1.70 6.76
C PHE A 21 -7.91 0.75 6.06
N ILE A 22 -7.17 -0.06 6.81
CA ILE A 22 -6.23 -1.04 6.24
C ILE A 22 -6.96 -2.09 5.39
N GLU A 23 -8.15 -2.54 5.83
CA GLU A 23 -9.01 -3.43 5.06
C GLU A 23 -9.45 -2.78 3.74
N HIS A 24 -9.95 -1.54 3.78
CA HIS A 24 -10.34 -0.80 2.57
C HIS A 24 -9.17 -0.50 1.63
N ALA A 25 -8.01 -0.15 2.17
CA ALA A 25 -6.79 0.07 1.41
C ALA A 25 -6.39 -1.17 0.60
N LEU A 26 -6.50 -2.35 1.22
CA LEU A 26 -6.21 -3.62 0.56
C LEU A 26 -7.22 -3.90 -0.55
N GLU A 27 -8.51 -3.70 -0.30
CA GLU A 27 -9.57 -3.86 -1.31
C GLU A 27 -9.34 -2.93 -2.51
N GLU A 28 -9.13 -1.64 -2.26
CA GLU A 28 -8.93 -0.65 -3.32
C GLU A 28 -7.69 -0.95 -4.16
N LEU A 29 -6.55 -1.29 -3.55
CA LEU A 29 -5.36 -1.69 -4.31
C LEU A 29 -5.57 -3.00 -5.06
N SER A 30 -6.26 -3.98 -4.48
CA SER A 30 -6.50 -5.28 -5.12
C SER A 30 -7.43 -5.15 -6.33
N GLU A 31 -8.47 -4.32 -6.22
CA GLU A 31 -9.52 -4.16 -7.24
C GLU A 31 -9.18 -3.12 -8.32
N SER A 32 -8.34 -2.12 -8.01
CA SER A 32 -8.01 -1.05 -8.96
C SER A 32 -7.18 -1.56 -10.14
N CYS A 33 -5.93 -1.96 -9.89
CA CYS A 33 -4.93 -2.08 -10.95
C CYS A 33 -3.98 -3.28 -10.83
N TYR A 34 -3.98 -3.96 -9.68
CA TYR A 34 -3.02 -5.04 -9.39
C TYR A 34 -3.62 -6.41 -9.69
N GLY A 35 -4.93 -6.58 -9.52
CA GLY A 35 -5.61 -7.88 -9.65
C GLY A 35 -5.09 -8.97 -8.71
N ASP A 36 -4.17 -8.61 -7.80
CA ASP A 36 -3.45 -9.51 -6.91
C ASP A 36 -3.41 -8.93 -5.50
N SER A 37 -4.22 -9.53 -4.63
CA SER A 37 -4.29 -9.19 -3.21
C SER A 37 -2.97 -9.42 -2.47
N LEU A 38 -2.09 -10.33 -2.94
CA LEU A 38 -0.80 -10.57 -2.29
C LEU A 38 0.15 -9.39 -2.53
N THR A 39 0.26 -8.93 -3.77
CA THR A 39 1.09 -7.76 -4.10
C THR A 39 0.58 -6.49 -3.40
N ALA A 40 -0.74 -6.27 -3.39
CA ALA A 40 -1.35 -5.15 -2.68
C ALA A 40 -1.03 -5.18 -1.17
N LYS A 41 -1.14 -6.35 -0.55
CA LYS A 41 -0.79 -6.55 0.86
C LYS A 41 0.68 -6.23 1.15
N ASN A 42 1.60 -6.73 0.33
CA ASN A 42 3.03 -6.48 0.50
C ASN A 42 3.35 -4.98 0.36
N ILE A 43 2.74 -4.29 -0.60
CA ILE A 43 2.92 -2.83 -0.76
C ILE A 43 2.47 -2.09 0.51
N ILE A 44 1.30 -2.43 1.07
CA ILE A 44 0.83 -1.82 2.33
C ILE A 44 1.80 -2.11 3.47
N GLU A 45 2.29 -3.35 3.61
CA GLU A 45 3.27 -3.71 4.64
C GLU A 45 4.58 -2.92 4.50
N GLU A 46 5.10 -2.76 3.29
CA GLU A 46 6.32 -1.97 3.03
C GLU A 46 6.13 -0.47 3.30
N LEU A 47 4.97 0.10 2.98
CA LEU A 47 4.65 1.52 3.24
C LEU A 47 4.43 1.81 4.72
N THR A 48 3.93 0.82 5.44
CA THR A 48 3.71 0.88 6.89
C THR A 48 4.90 0.35 7.67
N LEU A 49 5.98 -0.08 7.00
CA LEU A 49 7.20 -0.53 7.64
C LEU A 49 7.79 0.63 8.45
N SER A 50 8.10 0.35 9.71
CA SER A 50 8.50 1.37 10.71
C SER A 50 7.45 2.47 10.97
N CYS A 51 6.20 2.27 10.55
CA CYS A 51 5.07 3.18 10.75
C CYS A 51 5.34 4.61 10.25
N HIS A 52 6.12 4.73 9.17
CA HIS A 52 6.52 6.00 8.59
C HIS A 52 5.39 6.74 7.84
N MET A 53 4.30 6.05 7.50
CA MET A 53 3.11 6.65 6.88
C MET A 53 1.92 6.65 7.82
N ASN A 54 1.26 7.80 7.94
CA ASN A 54 -0.05 7.89 8.60
C ASN A 54 -1.20 7.54 7.64
N GLN A 55 -2.43 7.51 8.17
CA GLN A 55 -3.63 7.14 7.41
C GLN A 55 -3.85 8.02 6.17
N ASP A 56 -3.68 9.34 6.30
CA ASP A 56 -3.88 10.28 5.20
C ASP A 56 -2.81 10.10 4.09
N GLU A 57 -1.59 9.76 4.48
CA GLU A 57 -0.48 9.54 3.56
C GLU A 57 -0.64 8.24 2.79
N LEU A 58 -1.03 7.17 3.48
CA LEU A 58 -1.33 5.90 2.83
C LEU A 58 -2.53 6.04 1.89
N HIS A 59 -3.56 6.77 2.29
CA HIS A 59 -4.73 7.05 1.44
C HIS A 59 -4.33 7.82 0.18
N LYS A 60 -3.47 8.84 0.31
CA LYS A 60 -2.93 9.58 -0.85
C LYS A 60 -2.14 8.66 -1.77
N PHE A 61 -1.26 7.81 -1.22
CA PHE A 61 -0.49 6.87 -2.02
C PHE A 61 -1.42 5.96 -2.85
N ILE A 62 -2.42 5.36 -2.21
CA ILE A 62 -3.37 4.46 -2.87
C ILE A 62 -4.16 5.19 -3.95
N SER A 63 -4.67 6.38 -3.64
CA SER A 63 -5.39 7.21 -4.62
C SER A 63 -4.53 7.57 -5.83
N GLU A 64 -3.26 7.92 -5.62
CA GLU A 64 -2.32 8.21 -6.71
C GLU A 64 -2.00 6.96 -7.53
N VAL A 65 -1.86 5.80 -6.89
CA VAL A 65 -1.71 4.53 -7.59
C VAL A 65 -2.91 4.28 -8.50
N SER A 66 -4.14 4.37 -7.97
CA SER A 66 -5.38 4.15 -8.73
C SER A 66 -5.53 5.10 -9.93
N LYS A 67 -5.03 6.34 -9.83
CA LYS A 67 -5.05 7.32 -10.94
C LYS A 67 -4.02 7.06 -12.02
N ASN A 68 -2.89 6.44 -11.69
CA ASN A 68 -1.76 6.23 -12.61
C ASN A 68 -1.81 4.88 -13.30
N CYS A 69 -3.00 4.30 -13.43
CA CYS A 69 -3.19 3.02 -14.09
C CYS A 69 -3.28 3.17 -15.61
N PRO A 70 -2.71 2.23 -16.39
CA PRO A 70 -2.12 0.96 -15.96
C PRO A 70 -0.72 1.10 -15.32
N ILE A 71 -0.44 0.27 -14.31
CA ILE A 71 0.83 0.25 -13.57
C ILE A 71 1.39 -1.17 -13.50
N ASP A 72 2.71 -1.33 -13.57
CA ASP A 72 3.36 -2.62 -13.32
C ASP A 72 3.43 -2.87 -11.81
N ALA A 73 2.50 -3.69 -11.32
CA ALA A 73 2.37 -4.08 -9.92
C ALA A 73 3.66 -4.61 -9.28
N LYS A 74 4.39 -5.47 -10.00
CA LYS A 74 5.64 -6.08 -9.52
C LYS A 74 6.76 -5.06 -9.49
N LYS A 75 6.79 -4.15 -10.46
CA LYS A 75 7.75 -3.05 -10.49
C LYS A 75 7.47 -2.07 -9.36
N LEU A 76 6.21 -1.73 -9.10
CA LEU A 76 5.88 -0.87 -7.98
C LEU A 76 6.30 -1.49 -6.66
N GLN A 77 5.98 -2.77 -6.41
CA GLN A 77 6.41 -3.44 -5.18
C GLN A 77 7.93 -3.32 -4.97
N LYS A 78 8.73 -3.53 -6.02
CA LYS A 78 10.20 -3.39 -5.94
C LYS A 78 10.64 -1.96 -5.65
N GLU A 79 10.05 -0.96 -6.29
CA GLU A 79 10.41 0.44 -6.07
C GLU A 79 9.94 0.96 -4.71
N VAL A 80 8.79 0.48 -4.21
CA VAL A 80 8.29 0.75 -2.85
C VAL A 80 9.20 0.11 -1.80
N ALA A 81 9.62 -1.14 -1.99
CA ALA A 81 10.56 -1.79 -1.09
C ALA A 81 11.90 -1.02 -1.03
N LYS A 82 12.40 -0.52 -2.17
CA LYS A 82 13.60 0.36 -2.21
C LYS A 82 13.39 1.71 -1.53
N ALA A 83 12.15 2.15 -1.37
CA ALA A 83 11.85 3.40 -0.68
C ALA A 83 12.03 3.24 0.84
N GLU A 84 12.01 2.02 1.39
CA GLU A 84 12.23 1.74 2.82
C GLU A 84 11.36 2.63 3.74
N GLY A 85 10.08 2.79 3.39
CA GLY A 85 9.14 3.66 4.10
C GLY A 85 9.34 5.17 3.89
N ASN A 86 10.30 5.61 3.06
CA ASN A 86 10.43 7.01 2.66
C ASN A 86 9.27 7.41 1.75
N LYS A 87 8.38 8.24 2.29
CA LYS A 87 7.18 8.73 1.59
C LYS A 87 7.44 9.34 0.23
N SER A 88 8.45 10.21 0.10
CA SER A 88 8.70 10.91 -1.16
C SER A 88 9.17 9.92 -2.23
N ALA A 89 10.05 9.00 -1.84
CA ALA A 89 10.51 7.92 -2.73
C ALA A 89 9.37 6.96 -3.10
N ALA A 90 8.49 6.62 -2.16
CA ALA A 90 7.32 5.78 -2.43
C ALA A 90 6.37 6.44 -3.44
N ILE A 91 6.07 7.73 -3.32
CA ILE A 91 5.24 8.43 -4.32
C ILE A 91 5.95 8.48 -5.68
N GLN A 92 7.26 8.70 -5.73
CA GLN A 92 8.02 8.62 -6.98
C GLN A 92 8.03 7.22 -7.60
N ALA A 93 7.93 6.17 -6.79
CA ALA A 93 7.86 4.79 -7.25
C ALA A 93 6.64 4.54 -8.15
N ILE A 94 5.53 5.24 -7.92
CA ILE A 94 4.32 5.19 -8.74
C ILE A 94 4.66 5.62 -10.17
N ASN A 95 5.21 6.82 -10.33
CA ASN A 95 5.58 7.37 -11.63
C ASN A 95 6.62 6.50 -12.38
N ARG A 96 7.52 5.85 -11.66
CA ARG A 96 8.51 4.94 -12.25
C ARG A 96 7.90 3.62 -12.71
N SER A 97 6.73 3.27 -12.19
CA SER A 97 6.07 1.98 -12.42
C SER A 97 4.88 2.07 -13.37
N SER A 98 4.44 3.29 -13.72
CA SER A 98 3.48 3.53 -14.80
C SER A 98 3.99 2.99 -16.13
N LEU A 99 3.08 2.41 -16.91
CA LEU A 99 3.34 1.81 -18.23
C LEU A 99 3.14 2.80 -19.37
#